data_AF-A0A958Y752-F1
#
_entry.id   AF-A0A958Y752-F1
#
_cell.length_a   1.000
_cell.length_b   1.000
_cell.length_c   1.000
_cell.angle_alpha   90.00
_cell.angle_beta   90.00
_cell.angle_gamma   90.00
#
_symmetry.space_group_name_H-M   'P 1'
#
loop_
_entity.id
_entity.type
_entity.pdbx_description
1 polymer ?
#
loop_
_entity_poly.entity_id
_entity_poly.type
_entity_poly.pdbx_seq_one_letter_code
_entity_poly.pdbx_strand_id
1 'polypeptide(L)' 'MNQNELTYILQHPETVNKEQTASLKSVLEEYPYFQSARAVYLKGLKNQDSYKYNQELKTTAAYTTDRSIL' A
#
# COMPACT_ATOMS: atom_id res chain seq x y z
N MET A 1 -7.89 -2.42 -10.42
CA MET A 1 -6.83 -1.46 -10.80
C MET A 1 -6.12 -1.97 -12.04
N ASN A 2 -5.80 -1.09 -12.99
CA ASN A 2 -5.04 -1.44 -14.19
C ASN A 2 -3.55 -1.08 -14.05
N GLN A 3 -2.72 -1.46 -15.03
CA GLN A 3 -1.26 -1.28 -14.99
C GLN A 3 -0.83 0.20 -14.95
N ASN A 4 -1.47 1.07 -15.72
CA ASN A 4 -1.11 2.48 -15.79
C ASN A 4 -1.41 3.19 -14.47
N GLU A 5 -2.58 2.90 -13.89
CA GLU A 5 -2.98 3.41 -12.59
C GLU A 5 -2.04 2.94 -11.48
N LEU A 6 -1.71 1.65 -11.45
CA LEU A 6 -0.75 1.09 -10.49
C LEU A 6 0.61 1.78 -10.62
N THR A 7 1.11 1.95 -11.84
CA THR A 7 2.40 2.61 -12.09
C THR A 7 2.38 4.05 -11.59
N TYR A 8 1.30 4.78 -11.87
CA TYR A 8 1.14 6.17 -11.44
C TYR A 8 1.17 6.31 -9.91
N ILE A 9 0.40 5.50 -9.17
CA ILE A 9 0.36 5.60 -7.70
C ILE A 9 1.66 5.11 -7.05
N LEU A 10 2.41 4.21 -7.68
CA LEU A 10 3.73 3.80 -7.20
C LEU A 10 4.75 4.94 -7.33
N GLN A 11 4.62 5.79 -8.35
CA GLN A 11 5.46 6.97 -8.56
C GLN A 11 5.00 8.18 -7.72
N HIS A 12 3.69 8.28 -7.44
CA HIS A 12 3.04 9.37 -6.71
C HIS A 12 2.23 8.86 -5.50
N PRO A 13 2.87 8.20 -4.52
CA PRO A 13 2.19 7.52 -3.41
C PRO A 13 1.40 8.47 -2.51
N GLU A 14 1.72 9.76 -2.49
CA GLU A 14 0.98 10.81 -1.79
C GLU A 14 -0.43 11.05 -2.35
N THR A 15 -0.68 10.68 -3.61
CA THR A 15 -1.96 10.89 -4.30
C THR A 15 -2.95 9.75 -4.12
N VAL A 16 -2.55 8.66 -3.45
CA VAL A 16 -3.38 7.47 -3.31
C VAL A 16 -4.71 7.79 -2.61
N ASN A 17 -5.81 7.44 -3.25
CA ASN A 17 -7.15 7.69 -2.74
C ASN A 17 -7.78 6.41 -2.14
N LYS A 18 -9.01 6.54 -1.62
CA LYS A 18 -9.72 5.44 -0.95
C LYS A 18 -10.02 4.24 -1.87
N GLU A 19 -10.43 4.50 -3.11
CA GLU A 19 -10.77 3.45 -4.10
C GLU A 19 -9.51 2.69 -4.55
N GLN A 20 -8.42 3.43 -4.76
CA GLN A 20 -7.11 2.87 -5.08
C GLN A 20 -6.53 2.06 -3.92
N THR A 21 -6.68 2.55 -2.69
CA THR A 21 -6.28 1.81 -1.48
C THR A 21 -7.05 0.49 -1.38
N ALA A 22 -8.36 0.50 -1.64
CA ALA A 22 -9.16 -0.73 -1.66
C ALA A 22 -8.69 -1.69 -2.78
N SER A 23 -8.39 -1.16 -3.97
CA SER A 23 -7.89 -1.96 -5.09
C SER A 23 -6.51 -2.56 -4.85
N LEU A 24 -5.61 -1.83 -4.18
CA LEU A 24 -4.29 -2.31 -3.78
C LEU A 24 -4.37 -3.53 -2.86
N LYS A 25 -5.42 -3.64 -2.03
CA LYS A 25 -5.62 -4.81 -1.18
C LYS A 25 -5.70 -6.09 -2.01
N SER A 26 -6.46 -6.10 -3.10
CA SER A 26 -6.57 -7.27 -3.98
C SER A 26 -5.24 -7.61 -4.65
N VAL A 27 -4.46 -6.60 -5.05
CA VAL A 27 -3.10 -6.81 -5.58
C VAL A 27 -2.19 -7.47 -4.54
N LEU A 28 -2.31 -7.09 -3.27
CA LEU A 28 -1.51 -7.65 -2.19
C LEU A 28 -1.97 -9.04 -1.72
N GLU A 29 -3.23 -9.39 -1.95
CA GLU A 29 -3.74 -10.75 -1.75
C GLU A 29 -3.18 -11.70 -2.81
N GLU A 30 -3.05 -11.24 -4.06
CA GLU A 30 -2.49 -12.04 -5.16
C GLU A 30 -0.95 -12.05 -5.18
N TYR A 31 -0.31 -10.93 -4.83
CA TYR A 31 1.14 -10.75 -4.82
C TYR A 31 1.64 -10.27 -3.44
N PRO A 32 1.68 -11.14 -2.42
CA PRO A 32 2.00 -10.74 -1.05
C PRO A 32 3.38 -10.12 -0.85
N TYR A 33 4.35 -10.39 -1.73
CA TYR A 33 5.72 -9.89 -1.61
C TYR A 33 5.97 -8.58 -2.38
N PHE A 34 4.94 -7.96 -2.95
CA PHE A 34 5.09 -6.71 -3.68
C PHE A 34 5.28 -5.53 -2.71
N GLN A 35 6.53 -5.34 -2.26
CA GLN A 35 6.91 -4.37 -1.22
C GLN A 35 6.45 -2.94 -1.54
N SER A 36 6.67 -2.45 -2.76
CA SER A 36 6.26 -1.11 -3.16
C SER A 36 4.75 -0.92 -3.05
N ALA A 37 3.96 -1.89 -3.50
CA ALA A 37 2.51 -1.83 -3.38
C ALA A 37 2.05 -1.86 -1.90
N ARG A 38 2.75 -2.60 -1.02
CA ARG A 38 2.48 -2.59 0.43
C ARG A 38 2.71 -1.23 1.05
N ALA A 39 3.82 -0.56 0.69
CA ALA A 39 4.13 0.77 1.18
C ALA A 39 3.03 1.77 0.81
N VAL A 40 2.56 1.75 -0.45
CA VAL A 40 1.47 2.63 -0.92
C VAL A 40 0.14 2.28 -0.25
N TYR A 41 -0.17 1.00 -0.08
CA TYR A 41 -1.38 0.57 0.64
C TYR A 41 -1.39 1.06 2.09
N LEU A 42 -0.25 0.90 2.79
CA LEU A 42 -0.07 1.39 4.15
C LEU A 42 -0.23 2.91 4.24
N LYS A 43 0.35 3.66 3.30
CA LYS A 43 0.16 5.11 3.18
C LYS A 43 -1.31 5.48 2.98
N GLY A 44 -2.02 4.76 2.12
CA GLY A 44 -3.45 4.97 1.87
C GLY A 44 -4.31 4.73 3.12
N LEU A 45 -4.00 3.69 3.89
CA LEU A 45 -4.67 3.43 5.18
C LEU A 45 -4.39 4.54 6.20
N LYS A 46 -3.15 5.06 6.23
CA LYS A 46 -2.76 6.18 7.09
C LYS A 46 -3.53 7.45 6.76
N ASN A 47 -3.59 7.81 5.47
CA ASN A 47 -4.29 9.00 4.99
C ASN A 47 -5.80 8.97 5.31
N GLN A 48 -6.37 7.78 5.49
CA GLN A 48 -7.79 7.57 5.80
C GLN A 48 -8.07 7.40 7.29
N ASP A 49 -7.06 7.54 8.16
CA ASP A 49 -7.16 7.23 9.60
C ASP A 49 -7.79 5.86 9.86
N SER A 50 -7.46 4.89 9.00
CA SER A 50 -8.11 3.57 9.02
C SER A 50 -7.72 2.79 10.27
N TYR A 51 -8.70 2.19 10.96
CA TYR A 51 -8.45 1.29 12.08
C TYR A 51 -7.55 0.09 11.71
N LYS A 52 -7.45 -0.26 10.42
CA LYS A 52 -6.60 -1.34 9.90
C LYS A 52 -5.12 -0.97 9.83
N TYR A 53 -4.79 0.33 9.90
CA TYR A 53 -3.43 0.83 9.69
C TYR A 53 -2.40 0.13 10.57
N ASN A 54 -2.65 0.03 11.87
CA ASN A 54 -1.67 -0.55 12.81
C ASN A 54 -1.41 -2.04 12.58
N GLN A 55 -2.40 -2.79 12.12
CA GLN A 55 -2.22 -4.19 11.77
C GLN A 55 -1.37 -4.31 10.50
N GLU A 56 -1.71 -3.53 9.47
CA GLU A 56 -0.99 -3.55 8.20
C GLU A 56 0.42 -2.96 8.29
N LEU A 57 0.67 -2.07 9.25
CA LEU A 57 2.02 -1.57 9.56
C LEU A 57 2.95 -2.72 9.98
N LYS A 58 2.47 -3.60 10.87
CA LYS A 58 3.23 -4.76 11.33
C LYS A 58 3.48 -5.76 10.20
N THR A 59 2.45 -6.02 9.40
CA THR A 59 2.58 -6.87 8.20
C THR A 59 3.59 -6.26 7.23
N THR A 60 3.46 -4.98 6.89
CA THR A 60 4.39 -4.30 5.97
C THR A 60 5.82 -4.34 6.48
N ALA A 61 6.04 -4.13 7.79
CA ALA A 61 7.35 -4.22 8.42
C ALA A 61 8.00 -5.62 8.32
N ALA A 62 7.19 -6.69 8.28
CA ALA A 62 7.68 -8.06 8.08
C ALA A 62 8.02 -8.38 6.63
N TYR A 63 7.41 -7.66 5.67
CA TYR A 63 7.58 -7.90 4.24
C TYR A 63 8.58 -6.95 3.57
N THR A 64 8.94 -5.83 4.20
CA THR A 64 9.93 -4.89 3.66
C THR A 64 11.34 -5.18 4.14
N THR A 65 12.33 -4.97 3.27
CA THR A 65 13.75 -4.98 3.65
C THR A 65 14.24 -3.59 4.06
N ASP A 66 13.57 -2.54 3.58
CA ASP A 66 13.84 -1.16 3.94
C ASP A 66 12.81 -0.68 4.98
N ARG A 67 13.29 -0.26 6.15
CA ARG A 67 12.43 0.26 7.23
C ARG A 67 12.25 1.76 7.20
N SER A 68 12.97 2.48 6.34
CA SER A 68 12.83 3.94 6.21
C SER A 68 11.49 4.36 5.60
N ILE A 69 10.81 3.42 4.93
CA ILE A 69 9.50 3.63 4.29
C ILE A 69 8.30 3.52 5.24
N LEU A 70 8.52 3.21 6.54
CA LEU A 70 7.47 2.98 7.54
C LEU A 70 7.11 4.26 8.32
#